data_AF-A0A9E2BXH5-F1
#
_entry.id   AF-A0A9E2BXH5-F1
#
_cell.length_a   1.000
_cell.length_b   1.000
_cell.length_c   1.000
_cell.angle_alpha   90.00
_cell.angle_beta   90.00
_cell.angle_gamma   90.00
#
_symmetry.space_group_name_H-M   'P 1'
#
loop_
_entity.id
_entity.type
_entity.pdbx_description
1 polymer ?
#
loop_
_entity_poly.entity_id
_entity_poly.type
_entity_poly.pdbx_seq_one_letter_code
_entity_poly.pdbx_strand_id
1 'polypeptide(L)' 'MTWEKRNTVGPDRVDELKELYESLGFEVKIERYEGPENADETCGSCYGNPAGEYYIIYTRKNLNTNL' A
#
# COMPACT_ATOMS: atom_id res chain seq x y z
N MET A 1 -10.02 -2.82 -16.66
CA MET A 1 -10.00 -1.95 -15.46
C MET A 1 -8.57 -1.88 -14.96
N THR A 2 -8.12 -0.67 -14.59
CA THR A 2 -6.74 -0.40 -14.14
C THR A 2 -6.67 -0.48 -12.62
N TRP A 3 -5.51 -0.86 -12.09
CA TRP A 3 -5.25 -0.79 -10.66
C TRP A 3 -5.18 0.66 -10.18
N GLU A 4 -5.82 0.96 -9.06
CA GLU A 4 -5.70 2.23 -8.37
C GLU A 4 -4.69 2.11 -7.24
N LYS A 5 -3.72 3.05 -7.19
CA LYS A 5 -2.63 3.06 -6.20
C LYS A 5 -2.99 3.97 -5.01
N ARG A 6 -2.78 3.46 -3.80
CA ARG A 6 -2.91 4.17 -2.52
C ARG A 6 -1.69 3.87 -1.64
N ASN A 7 -1.46 4.66 -0.59
CA ASN A 7 -0.38 4.45 0.37
C ASN A 7 -0.89 4.52 1.82
N THR A 8 -0.22 3.79 2.71
CA THR A 8 -0.45 3.83 4.15
C THR A 8 0.85 3.61 4.92
N VAL A 9 0.81 3.81 6.23
CA VAL A 9 1.92 3.60 7.17
C VAL A 9 1.49 2.65 8.27
N GLY A 10 2.36 1.70 8.60
CA GLY A 10 2.16 0.73 9.68
C GLY A 10 1.43 -0.54 9.25
N PRO A 11 1.88 -1.73 9.70
CA PRO A 11 1.30 -3.01 9.30
C PRO A 11 -0.16 -3.18 9.74
N ASP A 12 -0.51 -2.76 10.97
CA ASP A 12 -1.88 -2.88 11.49
C ASP A 12 -2.90 -2.17 10.58
N ARG A 13 -2.53 -1.01 10.04
CA ARG A 13 -3.38 -0.23 9.14
C ARG A 13 -3.52 -0.87 7.76
N VAL A 14 -2.51 -1.62 7.32
CA VAL A 14 -2.55 -2.35 6.04
C VAL A 14 -3.59 -3.46 6.10
N ASP A 15 -3.62 -4.22 7.19
CA ASP A 15 -4.55 -5.34 7.36
C ASP A 15 -6.00 -4.84 7.44
N GLU A 16 -6.28 -3.79 8.23
CA GLU A 16 -7.60 -3.15 8.28
C GLU A 16 -8.08 -2.68 6.89
N LEU A 17 -7.19 -2.05 6.11
CA LEU A 17 -7.53 -1.54 4.78
C LEU A 17 -7.73 -2.66 3.78
N LYS A 18 -6.95 -3.75 3.88
CA LYS A 18 -7.11 -4.94 3.04
C LYS A 18 -8.49 -5.54 3.23
N GLU A 19 -8.86 -5.83 4.48
CA GLU A 19 -10.16 -6.40 4.83
C GLU A 19 -11.31 -5.50 4.35
N LEU A 20 -11.20 -4.18 4.56
CA LEU A 20 -12.17 -3.21 4.07
C LEU A 20 -12.34 -3.30 2.56
N TYR A 21 -11.26 -3.23 1.79
CA TYR A 21 -11.35 -3.25 0.33
C TYR A 21 -11.85 -4.58 -0.23
N GLU A 22 -11.42 -5.70 0.34
CA GLU A 22 -11.93 -7.03 -0.02
C GLU A 22 -13.44 -7.14 0.28
N SER A 23 -13.90 -6.60 1.42
CA SER A 23 -15.34 -6.57 1.78
C SER A 23 -16.19 -5.73 0.81
N LEU A 24 -15.58 -4.72 0.19
CA LEU A 24 -16.20 -3.86 -0.83
C LEU A 24 -16.12 -4.48 -2.24
N GLY A 25 -15.61 -5.70 -2.38
CA GLY A 25 -15.52 -6.42 -3.65
C GLY A 25 -14.35 -5.99 -4.54
N PHE A 26 -13.29 -5.41 -3.97
CA PHE A 26 -12.05 -5.14 -4.69
C PHE A 26 -11.09 -6.33 -4.60
N GLU A 27 -10.34 -6.56 -5.67
CA GLU A 27 -9.06 -7.27 -5.58
C GLU A 27 -8.02 -6.32 -4.98
N VAL A 28 -7.18 -6.85 -4.08
CA VAL A 28 -6.16 -6.08 -3.36
C VAL A 28 -4.78 -6.69 -3.56
N LYS A 29 -3.78 -5.86 -3.86
CA LYS A 29 -2.36 -6.20 -3.83
C LYS A 29 -1.63 -5.23 -2.93
N ILE A 30 -0.74 -5.73 -2.07
CA ILE A 30 0.04 -4.93 -1.14
C ILE A 30 1.53 -5.08 -1.46
N GLU A 31 2.26 -3.98 -1.44
CA GLU A 31 3.72 -3.95 -1.56
C GLU A 31 4.31 -3.09 -0.43
N ARG A 32 5.34 -3.61 0.24
CA ARG A 32 6.15 -2.80 1.16
C ARG A 32 7.00 -1.83 0.36
N TYR A 33 7.03 -0.57 0.77
CA TYR A 33 7.88 0.44 0.16
C TYR A 33 9.25 0.45 0.84
N GLU A 34 10.26 -0.02 0.12
CA GLU A 34 11.65 -0.10 0.60
C GLU A 34 12.45 1.20 0.36
N GLY A 35 11.79 2.28 -0.04
CA GLY A 35 12.43 3.55 -0.40
C GLY A 35 12.65 3.73 -1.90
N PRO A 36 13.23 4.88 -2.31
CA PRO A 36 13.62 5.11 -3.69
C PRO A 36 14.77 4.18 -4.09
N GLU A 37 14.71 3.61 -5.30
CA GLU A 37 15.79 2.76 -5.84
C GLU A 37 17.15 3.49 -5.93
N ASN A 38 17.12 4.81 -6.06
CA ASN A 38 18.29 5.68 -6.15
C ASN A 38 18.63 6.38 -4.83
N ALA A 39 18.12 5.90 -3.69
CA ALA A 39 18.51 6.42 -2.39
C ALA A 39 19.99 6.11 -2.14
N ASP A 40 20.80 7.15 -2.02
CA ASP A 40 22.18 7.04 -1.53
C ASP A 40 22.23 7.10 0.01
N GLU A 41 23.37 6.78 0.60
CA GLU A 41 23.55 6.76 2.05
C GLU A 41 23.25 8.11 2.71
N THR A 42 23.42 9.22 1.99
CA THR A 42 23.08 10.58 2.45
C THR A 42 21.57 10.82 2.53
N CYS A 43 20.77 10.12 1.72
CA CYS A 43 19.31 10.19 1.71
C CYS A 43 18.69 9.60 2.99
N GLY A 44 19.32 8.61 3.61
CA GLY A 44 18.85 7.96 4.84
C GLY A 44 18.68 8.91 6.03
N SER A 45 19.40 10.04 6.04
CA SER A 45 19.28 11.08 7.08
C SER A 45 18.00 11.91 6.98
N CYS A 46 17.48 12.12 5.75
CA CYS A 46 16.22 12.83 5.51
C CYS A 46 14.99 11.98 5.86
N TYR A 47 15.12 10.66 5.77
CA TYR A 47 14.08 9.67 6.10
C TYR A 47 14.21 9.13 7.54
N GLY A 48 14.96 9.80 8.41
CA GLY A 48 15.20 9.40 9.79
C GLY A 48 13.96 8.83 10.48
N ASN A 49 14.14 7.64 11.08
CA ASN A 49 13.13 6.74 11.64
C ASN A 49 11.73 6.97 11.05
N PRO A 50 11.43 6.43 9.86
CA PRO A 50 10.14 6.64 9.23
C PRO A 50 9.06 6.31 10.27
N ALA A 51 8.05 7.17 10.41
CA ALA A 51 7.02 7.07 11.45
C ALA A 51 6.26 5.72 11.47
N GLY A 52 6.55 4.83 10.52
CA GLY A 52 6.31 3.41 10.51
C GLY A 52 6.82 2.84 9.18
N GLU A 53 6.65 1.55 8.96
CA GLU A 53 6.88 0.93 7.65
C GLU A 53 5.84 1.46 6.64
N TYR A 54 6.29 1.84 5.44
CA TYR A 54 5.42 2.36 4.38
C TYR A 54 4.94 1.22 3.49
N TYR A 55 3.67 1.29 3.09
CA TYR A 55 3.05 0.29 2.23
C TYR A 55 2.26 0.94 1.10
N ILE A 56 2.28 0.30 -0.06
CA ILE A 56 1.48 0.63 -1.23
C ILE A 56 0.35 -0.39 -1.33
N ILE A 57 -0.88 0.11 -1.42
CA ILE A 57 -2.08 -0.70 -1.62
C ILE A 57 -2.59 -0.44 -3.04
N TYR A 58 -2.66 -1.48 -3.84
CA TYR A 58 -3.31 -1.46 -5.14
C TYR A 58 -4.68 -2.10 -5.01
N THR A 59 -5.71 -1.43 -5.52
CA THR A 59 -7.06 -1.99 -5.59
C THR A 59 -7.58 -1.98 -7.02
N ARG A 60 -8.39 -2.97 -7.37
CA ARG A 60 -9.10 -3.03 -8.64
C ARG A 60 -10.48 -3.60 -8.40
N LYS A 61 -11.53 -3.01 -8.99
CA LYS A 61 -12.88 -3.59 -8.91
C LYS A 61 -12.86 -5.00 -9.48
N ASN A 62 -13.38 -5.96 -8.72
CA ASN A 62 -13.61 -7.30 -9.23
C ASN A 62 -14.84 -7.24 -10.15
N LEU A 63 -14.66 -7.66 -11.40
CA LEU A 63 -15.73 -7.66 -12.41
C LEU A 63 -16.79 -8.74 -12.16
N ASN A 64 -16.55 -9.66 -11.22
CA ASN A 64 -17.46 -10.75 -10.87
C ASN A 64 -18.41 -10.41 -9.72
N THR A 65 -18.32 -9.20 -9.15
CA THR A 65 -19.22 -8.76 -8.09
C THR A 65 -20.51 -8.22 -8.74
N ASN A 66 -21.47 -9.11 -8.99
CA ASN A 66 -22.84 -8.71 -9.35
C ASN A 66 -23.50 -8.07 -8.13
N LEU A 67 -23.42 -6.74 -8.03
CA LEU A 67 -24.37 -5.91 -7.27
C LEU A 67 -25.44 -5.39 -8.23
#